data_AF-A0A942Z6Q5-F1
#
_entry.id   AF-A0A942Z6Q5-F1
#
_cell.length_a   1.000
_cell.length_b   1.000
_cell.length_c   1.000
_cell.angle_alpha   90.00
_cell.angle_beta   90.00
_cell.angle_gamma   90.00
#
_symmetry.space_group_name_H-M   'P 1'
#
loop_
_entity.id
_entity.type
_entity.pdbx_description
1 polymer ?
#
loop_
_entity_poly.entity_id
_entity_poly.type
_entity_poly.pdbx_seq_one_letter_code
_entity_poly.pdbx_strand_id
1 'polypeptide(L)'
;MRIRPHIVIADLEWYLKLYDIALSEETRRTLLEVEEFAYKCDNPSSYNIFFSKIMRNSKSIRNILIEEGANPNFIALMLERDYYEDIDHLSKYEKEAYSYSEIGIRKNNDKTVVIDRALEYCIKDNRKLIEITDVFLAAIDNYERILEEADAHSGWTDKRMNSQYAMFSHVCGCYKEELLVKFDDIRNAILKIRKQNKSIKIA
;
A
#
# COMPACT_ATOMS: atom_id res chain seq x y z
N MET A 1 -8.90 25.23 7.92
CA MET A 1 -7.54 25.12 7.33
C MET A 1 -7.65 24.18 6.14
N ARG A 2 -7.14 24.53 4.95
CA ARG A 2 -7.18 23.59 3.80
C ARG A 2 -6.18 22.46 4.06
N ILE A 3 -6.64 21.21 4.07
CA ILE A 3 -5.78 20.04 4.25
C ILE A 3 -4.98 19.87 2.95
N ARG A 4 -3.64 19.89 3.06
CA ARG A 4 -2.71 19.73 1.94
C ARG A 4 -1.81 18.52 2.17
N PRO A 5 -1.29 17.86 1.11
CA PRO A 5 -0.48 16.65 1.23
C PRO A 5 0.66 16.75 2.26
N HIS A 6 1.43 17.84 2.28
CA HIS A 6 2.53 18.02 3.23
C HIS A 6 2.07 18.13 4.69
N ILE A 7 0.87 18.65 4.96
CA ILE A 7 0.28 18.71 6.30
C ILE A 7 -0.05 17.29 6.76
N VAL A 8 -0.65 16.50 5.87
CA VAL A 8 -1.01 15.10 6.13
C VAL A 8 0.24 14.24 6.40
N ILE A 9 1.32 14.45 5.64
CA ILE A 9 2.60 13.76 5.90
C ILE A 9 3.27 14.22 7.19
N ALA A 10 3.23 15.51 7.51
CA ALA A 10 3.78 16.00 8.78
C ALA A 10 3.00 15.43 9.99
N ASP A 11 1.70 15.28 9.86
CA ASP A 11 0.83 14.64 10.86
C ASP A 11 1.16 13.15 11.05
N LEU A 12 1.41 12.41 9.95
CA LEU A 12 1.93 11.04 10.01
C LEU A 12 3.27 10.96 10.74
N GLU A 13 4.22 11.84 10.41
CA GLU A 13 5.53 11.88 11.05
C GLU A 13 5.42 12.20 12.55
N TRP A 14 4.46 13.05 12.93
CA TRP A 14 4.17 13.31 14.34
C TRP A 14 3.61 12.07 15.05
N TYR A 15 2.68 11.36 14.42
CA TYR A 15 2.12 10.12 14.95
C TYR A 15 3.23 9.06 15.17
N LEU A 16 4.12 8.85 14.19
CA LEU A 16 5.19 7.86 14.29
C LEU A 16 6.24 8.20 15.36
N LYS A 17 6.47 9.48 15.63
CA LYS A 17 7.36 9.93 16.73
C LYS A 17 6.89 9.46 18.10
N LEU A 18 5.60 9.21 18.30
CA LEU A 18 5.07 8.65 19.56
C LEU A 18 5.63 7.25 19.85
N TYR A 19 6.15 6.57 18.83
CA TYR A 19 6.72 5.22 18.90
C TYR A 19 8.25 5.20 18.72
N ASP A 20 8.91 6.37 18.70
CA ASP A 20 10.35 6.49 18.38
C ASP A 20 10.71 5.87 17.02
N ILE A 21 9.79 5.97 16.05
CA ILE A 21 9.92 5.41 14.71
C ILE A 21 9.86 6.53 13.67
N ALA A 22 10.68 6.40 12.63
CA ALA A 22 10.72 7.31 11.48
C ALA A 22 10.38 6.58 10.17
N LEU A 23 10.10 7.35 9.13
CA LEU A 23 10.01 6.86 7.75
C LEU A 23 11.38 6.90 7.09
N SER A 24 11.72 5.89 6.28
CA SER A 24 12.84 6.03 5.34
C SER A 24 12.56 7.14 4.33
N GLU A 25 13.61 7.73 3.75
CA GLU A 25 13.48 8.81 2.75
C GLU A 25 12.61 8.38 1.56
N GLU A 26 12.83 7.17 1.04
CA GLU A 26 12.04 6.57 -0.02
C GLU A 26 10.57 6.41 0.38
N THR A 27 10.31 5.97 1.60
CA THR A 27 8.95 5.78 2.13
C THR A 27 8.23 7.11 2.26
N ARG A 28 8.88 8.10 2.87
CA ARG A 28 8.35 9.45 3.03
C ARG A 28 8.00 10.08 1.69
N ARG A 29 8.92 10.01 0.71
CA ARG A 29 8.68 10.51 -0.65
C ARG A 29 7.48 9.82 -1.29
N THR A 30 7.40 8.51 -1.17
CA THR A 30 6.32 7.72 -1.80
C THR A 30 4.97 8.06 -1.19
N LEU A 31 4.86 8.13 0.13
CA LEU A 31 3.61 8.51 0.80
C LEU A 31 3.19 9.94 0.47
N LEU A 32 4.15 10.87 0.34
CA LEU A 32 3.84 12.21 -0.12
C LEU A 32 3.24 12.20 -1.54
N GLU A 33 3.81 11.42 -2.46
CA GLU A 33 3.28 11.30 -3.82
C GLU A 33 1.91 10.61 -3.88
N VAL A 34 1.61 9.70 -2.94
CA VAL A 34 0.25 9.14 -2.76
C VAL A 34 -0.74 10.25 -2.45
N GLU A 35 -0.43 11.06 -1.43
CA GLU A 35 -1.29 12.16 -1.00
C GLU A 35 -1.40 13.26 -2.07
N GLU A 36 -0.32 13.58 -2.79
CA GLU A 36 -0.33 14.54 -3.88
C GLU A 36 -1.18 14.09 -5.07
N PHE A 37 -1.17 12.80 -5.38
CA PHE A 37 -2.00 12.27 -6.46
C PHE A 37 -3.47 12.30 -6.07
N ALA A 38 -3.80 11.84 -4.87
CA ALA A 38 -5.15 11.91 -4.30
C ALA A 38 -5.68 13.36 -4.28
N TYR A 39 -4.85 14.30 -3.84
CA TYR A 39 -5.17 15.73 -3.83
C TYR A 39 -5.46 16.29 -5.22
N LYS A 40 -4.68 15.90 -6.25
CA LYS A 40 -4.90 16.33 -7.65
C LYS A 40 -6.22 15.83 -8.22
N CYS A 41 -6.69 14.67 -7.76
CA CYS A 41 -7.97 14.08 -8.14
C CYS A 41 -9.15 14.57 -7.26
N ASP A 42 -8.90 15.40 -6.24
CA ASP A 42 -9.86 15.80 -5.20
C ASP A 42 -10.58 14.60 -4.52
N ASN A 43 -9.90 13.47 -4.39
CA ASN A 43 -10.46 12.22 -3.85
C ASN A 43 -9.53 11.65 -2.76
N PRO A 44 -10.01 10.98 -1.69
CA PRO A 44 -9.12 10.38 -0.69
C PRO A 44 -8.21 9.28 -1.27
N SER A 45 -7.04 9.08 -0.66
CA SER A 45 -6.10 8.04 -1.08
C SER A 45 -6.68 6.64 -0.84
N SER A 46 -6.45 5.72 -1.79
CA SER A 46 -6.81 4.30 -1.66
C SER A 46 -5.63 3.38 -1.98
N TYR A 47 -5.81 2.07 -1.79
CA TYR A 47 -4.83 1.04 -2.10
C TYR A 47 -4.26 1.13 -3.51
N ASN A 48 -5.08 1.52 -4.48
CA ASN A 48 -4.66 1.68 -5.88
C ASN A 48 -3.50 2.67 -5.97
N ILE A 49 -3.60 3.79 -5.24
CA ILE A 49 -2.55 4.81 -5.23
C ILE A 49 -1.36 4.37 -4.38
N PHE A 50 -1.56 3.68 -3.25
CA PHE A 50 -0.45 3.08 -2.50
C PHE A 50 0.38 2.13 -3.39
N PHE A 51 -0.26 1.14 -4.00
CA PHE A 51 0.41 0.16 -4.85
C PHE A 51 1.10 0.82 -6.05
N SER A 52 0.39 1.67 -6.79
CA SER A 52 0.97 2.33 -7.97
C SER A 52 2.18 3.21 -7.62
N LYS A 53 2.12 4.05 -6.58
CA LYS A 53 3.25 4.92 -6.20
C LYS A 53 4.43 4.13 -5.66
N ILE A 54 4.19 3.07 -4.88
CA ILE A 54 5.25 2.17 -4.44
C ILE A 54 5.96 1.53 -5.64
N MET A 55 5.21 1.00 -6.60
CA MET A 55 5.77 0.41 -7.82
C MET A 55 6.52 1.43 -8.66
N ARG A 56 6.10 2.69 -8.71
CA ARG A 56 6.83 3.73 -9.47
C ARG A 56 8.13 4.13 -8.79
N ASN A 57 8.11 4.23 -7.46
CA ASN A 57 9.19 4.86 -6.71
C ASN A 57 10.22 3.90 -6.15
N SER A 58 9.88 2.61 -6.01
CA SER A 58 10.76 1.63 -5.41
C SER A 58 11.37 0.67 -6.42
N LYS A 59 12.68 0.83 -6.66
CA LYS A 59 13.43 -0.05 -7.55
C LYS A 59 13.43 -1.50 -7.07
N SER A 60 13.49 -1.72 -5.75
CA SER A 60 13.47 -3.07 -5.17
C SER A 60 12.14 -3.77 -5.44
N ILE A 61 11.01 -3.10 -5.18
CA ILE A 61 9.68 -3.65 -5.47
C ILE A 61 9.50 -3.89 -6.98
N ARG A 62 9.94 -2.97 -7.83
CA ARG A 62 9.91 -3.18 -9.29
C ARG A 62 10.67 -4.41 -9.73
N ASN A 63 11.87 -4.60 -9.20
CA ASN A 63 12.70 -5.75 -9.55
C ASN A 63 12.03 -7.05 -9.12
N ILE A 64 11.48 -7.11 -7.90
CA ILE A 64 10.73 -8.27 -7.40
C ILE A 64 9.59 -8.61 -8.35
N LEU A 65 8.77 -7.63 -8.69
CA LEU A 65 7.63 -7.85 -9.59
C LEU A 65 8.06 -8.32 -10.99
N ILE A 66 9.16 -7.77 -11.54
CA ILE A 66 9.70 -8.21 -12.83
C ILE A 66 10.23 -9.66 -12.75
N GLU A 67 10.90 -10.02 -11.66
CA GLU A 67 11.40 -11.38 -11.42
C GLU A 67 10.25 -12.40 -11.31
N GLU A 68 9.10 -11.98 -10.76
CA GLU A 68 7.86 -12.76 -10.71
C GLU A 68 7.03 -12.68 -12.00
N GLY A 69 7.58 -12.16 -13.10
CA GLY A 69 6.96 -12.15 -14.43
C GLY A 69 5.92 -11.05 -14.67
N ALA A 70 5.78 -10.09 -13.75
CA ALA A 70 4.85 -8.98 -13.90
C ALA A 70 5.47 -7.77 -14.62
N ASN A 71 4.60 -6.84 -15.06
CA ASN A 71 5.02 -5.53 -15.58
C ASN A 71 4.59 -4.42 -14.60
N PRO A 72 5.48 -3.93 -13.73
CA PRO A 72 5.13 -2.95 -12.68
C PRO A 72 4.59 -1.64 -13.25
N ASN A 73 5.11 -1.19 -14.40
CA ASN A 73 4.67 0.04 -15.03
C ASN A 73 3.23 -0.09 -15.55
N PHE A 74 2.91 -1.26 -16.10
CA PHE A 74 1.57 -1.57 -16.57
C PHE A 74 0.57 -1.68 -15.41
N ILE A 75 0.93 -2.41 -14.35
CA ILE A 75 0.11 -2.51 -13.13
C ILE A 75 -0.14 -1.12 -12.54
N ALA A 76 0.91 -0.32 -12.35
CA ALA A 76 0.77 1.02 -11.78
C ALA A 76 -0.14 1.93 -12.62
N LEU A 77 -0.04 1.85 -13.96
CA LEU A 77 -0.91 2.60 -14.86
C LEU A 77 -2.38 2.17 -14.76
N MET A 78 -2.63 0.86 -14.69
CA MET A 78 -3.98 0.32 -14.52
C MET A 78 -4.60 0.81 -13.21
N LEU A 79 -3.88 0.68 -12.10
CA LEU A 79 -4.35 1.12 -10.78
C LEU A 79 -4.64 2.63 -10.72
N GLU A 80 -3.79 3.45 -11.34
CA GLU A 80 -3.99 4.91 -11.41
C GLU A 80 -5.20 5.28 -12.27
N ARG A 81 -5.39 4.57 -13.38
CA ARG A 81 -6.56 4.76 -14.25
C ARG A 81 -7.83 4.38 -13.51
N ASP A 82 -7.86 3.19 -12.89
CA ASP A 82 -9.04 2.70 -12.17
C ASP A 82 -9.40 3.67 -11.02
N TYR A 83 -8.40 4.19 -10.29
CA TYR A 83 -8.63 5.24 -9.29
C TYR A 83 -9.22 6.53 -9.88
N TYR A 84 -8.79 6.94 -11.07
CA TYR A 84 -9.29 8.14 -11.74
C TYR A 84 -10.71 7.95 -12.28
N GLU A 85 -11.03 6.75 -12.75
CA GLU A 85 -12.37 6.39 -13.26
C GLU A 85 -13.39 6.26 -12.11
N ASP A 86 -12.95 5.83 -10.93
CA ASP A 86 -13.77 5.63 -9.73
C ASP A 86 -13.80 6.86 -8.78
N ILE A 87 -13.51 8.07 -9.27
CA ILE A 87 -13.60 9.28 -8.45
C ILE A 87 -15.06 9.48 -7.99
N ASP A 88 -15.29 9.37 -6.69
CA ASP A 88 -16.59 9.61 -6.09
C ASP A 88 -16.83 11.12 -6.01
N HIS A 89 -17.83 11.60 -6.76
CA HIS A 89 -18.22 13.00 -6.77
C HIS A 89 -18.75 13.53 -5.43
N LEU A 90 -19.12 12.65 -4.50
CA LEU A 90 -19.55 13.00 -3.14
C LEU A 90 -18.37 13.10 -2.16
N SER A 91 -17.35 12.29 -2.38
CA SER A 91 -16.11 12.31 -1.63
C SER A 91 -15.27 13.53 -2.00
N LYS A 92 -14.57 14.10 -1.03
CA LYS A 92 -13.59 15.18 -1.28
C LYS A 92 -12.35 14.95 -0.46
N TYR A 93 -11.19 15.16 -1.08
CA TYR A 93 -9.91 15.02 -0.38
C TYR A 93 -9.89 15.86 0.91
N GLU A 94 -10.28 17.14 0.86
CA GLU A 94 -10.24 17.99 2.06
C GLU A 94 -11.20 17.55 3.19
N LYS A 95 -12.24 16.75 2.88
CA LYS A 95 -13.21 16.28 3.87
C LYS A 95 -12.84 14.93 4.46
N GLU A 96 -12.14 14.10 3.69
CA GLU A 96 -11.94 12.68 3.98
C GLU A 96 -10.48 12.23 3.96
N ALA A 97 -9.54 13.14 3.70
CA ALA A 97 -8.11 12.82 3.78
C ALA A 97 -7.62 12.56 5.21
N TYR A 98 -8.52 12.61 6.22
CA TYR A 98 -8.36 12.27 7.64
C TYR A 98 -6.92 12.17 8.15
N SER A 99 -6.57 13.00 9.13
CA SER A 99 -5.23 12.99 9.74
C SER A 99 -4.80 11.58 10.15
N TYR A 100 -3.57 11.20 9.80
CA TYR A 100 -2.93 9.97 10.26
C TYR A 100 -2.73 9.95 11.79
N SER A 101 -3.07 10.98 12.55
CA SER A 101 -3.08 10.97 14.01
C SER A 101 -4.48 10.74 14.62
N GLU A 102 -5.55 10.71 13.82
CA GLU A 102 -6.92 10.69 14.32
C GLU A 102 -7.36 9.30 14.79
N ILE A 103 -7.17 9.03 16.09
CA ILE A 103 -7.34 7.70 16.71
C ILE A 103 -8.73 7.08 16.47
N GLY A 104 -9.80 7.89 16.52
CA GLY A 104 -11.19 7.39 16.52
C GLY A 104 -11.63 6.67 15.26
N ILE A 105 -10.96 6.93 14.14
CA ILE A 105 -11.36 6.45 12.80
C ILE A 105 -10.32 5.53 12.17
N ARG A 106 -9.14 5.35 12.79
CA ARG A 106 -8.01 4.64 12.16
C ARG A 106 -8.35 3.23 11.70
N LYS A 107 -9.12 2.50 12.52
CA LYS A 107 -9.49 1.10 12.24
C LYS A 107 -10.39 0.94 11.02
N ASN A 108 -11.12 1.98 10.66
CA ASN A 108 -12.07 1.98 9.55
C ASN A 108 -11.55 2.75 8.34
N ASN A 109 -10.28 3.19 8.38
CA ASN A 109 -9.66 3.94 7.30
C ASN A 109 -8.45 3.16 6.77
N ASP A 110 -8.62 2.72 5.54
CA ASP A 110 -7.68 1.90 4.77
C ASP A 110 -6.23 2.41 4.84
N LYS A 111 -6.05 3.71 4.61
CA LYS A 111 -4.75 4.38 4.62
C LYS A 111 -4.09 4.29 6.00
N THR A 112 -4.85 4.49 7.08
CA THR A 112 -4.29 4.43 8.44
C THR A 112 -4.02 3.00 8.88
N VAL A 113 -4.86 2.04 8.48
CA VAL A 113 -4.62 0.60 8.74
C VAL A 113 -3.33 0.13 8.09
N VAL A 114 -3.05 0.54 6.85
CA VAL A 114 -1.76 0.23 6.18
C VAL A 114 -0.57 0.76 6.99
N ILE A 115 -0.65 1.98 7.51
CA ILE A 115 0.43 2.55 8.33
C ILE A 115 0.57 1.81 9.67
N ASP A 116 -0.54 1.51 10.36
CA ASP A 116 -0.52 0.79 11.64
C ASP A 116 0.12 -0.58 11.46
N ARG A 117 -0.21 -1.28 10.38
CA ARG A 117 0.36 -2.59 10.06
C ARG A 117 1.85 -2.50 9.68
N ALA A 118 2.26 -1.48 8.93
CA ALA A 118 3.68 -1.24 8.63
C ALA A 118 4.48 -0.93 9.90
N LEU A 119 3.88 -0.20 10.84
CA LEU A 119 4.43 0.08 12.16
C LEU A 119 4.59 -1.21 12.98
N GLU A 120 3.58 -2.10 12.98
CA GLU A 120 3.66 -3.42 13.63
C GLU A 120 4.85 -4.24 13.11
N TYR A 121 5.08 -4.29 11.79
CA TYR A 121 6.25 -5.00 11.24
C TYR A 121 7.57 -4.40 11.70
N CYS A 122 7.66 -3.06 11.72
CA CYS A 122 8.85 -2.34 12.16
C CYS A 122 9.17 -2.66 13.63
N ILE A 123 8.16 -2.61 14.51
CA ILE A 123 8.29 -2.93 15.94
C ILE A 123 8.66 -4.39 16.13
N LYS A 124 7.98 -5.33 15.45
CA LYS A 124 8.25 -6.77 15.53
C LYS A 124 9.69 -7.12 15.14
N ASP A 125 10.24 -6.40 14.18
CA ASP A 125 11.64 -6.56 13.72
C ASP A 125 12.65 -5.75 14.55
N ASN A 126 12.22 -5.06 15.61
CA ASN A 126 13.04 -4.16 16.44
C ASN A 126 13.78 -3.10 15.60
N ARG A 127 13.10 -2.54 14.61
CA ARG A 127 13.60 -1.44 13.76
C ARG A 127 13.01 -0.11 14.23
N LYS A 128 13.74 0.97 13.93
CA LYS A 128 13.30 2.36 14.15
C LYS A 128 12.92 3.10 12.87
N LEU A 129 12.92 2.38 11.75
CA LEU A 129 12.72 2.94 10.43
C LEU A 129 11.76 2.05 9.64
N ILE A 130 10.60 2.61 9.29
CA ILE A 130 9.66 1.99 8.36
C ILE A 130 10.23 2.12 6.95
N GLU A 131 10.40 0.98 6.28
CA GLU A 131 10.85 0.91 4.90
C GLU A 131 9.66 0.76 3.96
N ILE A 132 9.87 1.04 2.67
CA ILE A 132 8.78 0.99 1.69
C ILE A 132 8.22 -0.41 1.52
N THR A 133 9.05 -1.44 1.78
CA THR A 133 8.63 -2.84 1.80
C THR A 133 7.65 -3.13 2.93
N ASP A 134 7.72 -2.43 4.07
CA ASP A 134 6.73 -2.57 5.15
C ASP A 134 5.36 -2.04 4.72
N VAL A 135 5.34 -0.85 4.11
CA VAL A 135 4.11 -0.24 3.61
C VAL A 135 3.49 -1.08 2.49
N PHE A 136 4.32 -1.64 1.60
CA PHE A 136 3.85 -2.50 0.53
C PHE A 136 3.22 -3.78 1.07
N LEU A 137 3.91 -4.47 1.99
CA LEU A 137 3.38 -5.67 2.64
C LEU A 137 2.09 -5.36 3.42
N ALA A 138 2.03 -4.22 4.09
CA ALA A 138 0.86 -3.81 4.84
C ALA A 138 -0.35 -3.52 3.94
N ALA A 139 -0.13 -2.92 2.77
CA ALA A 139 -1.17 -2.72 1.75
C ALA A 139 -1.68 -4.06 1.21
N ILE A 140 -0.80 -5.03 0.97
CA ILE A 140 -1.17 -6.40 0.58
C ILE A 140 -2.03 -7.06 1.68
N ASP A 141 -1.55 -7.09 2.92
CA ASP A 141 -2.26 -7.71 4.05
C ASP A 141 -3.64 -7.08 4.27
N ASN A 142 -3.75 -5.76 4.18
CA ASN A 142 -5.03 -5.08 4.39
C ASN A 142 -6.01 -5.33 3.24
N TYR A 143 -5.53 -5.41 2.00
CA TYR A 143 -6.37 -5.75 0.84
C TYR A 143 -6.90 -7.19 0.94
N GLU A 144 -6.04 -8.15 1.30
CA GLU A 144 -6.47 -9.54 1.52
C GLU A 144 -7.51 -9.66 2.64
N ARG A 145 -7.33 -8.93 3.76
CA ARG A 145 -8.35 -8.86 4.81
C ARG A 145 -9.71 -8.39 4.26
N ILE A 146 -9.72 -7.37 3.41
CA ILE A 146 -10.96 -6.88 2.79
C ILE A 146 -11.59 -7.94 1.88
N LEU A 147 -10.77 -8.66 1.11
CA LEU A 147 -11.28 -9.77 0.29
C LEU A 147 -11.90 -10.87 1.16
N GLU A 148 -11.24 -11.27 2.25
CA GLU A 148 -11.75 -12.27 3.18
C GLU A 148 -13.07 -11.83 3.86
N GLU A 149 -13.15 -10.57 4.27
CA GLU A 149 -14.37 -9.98 4.86
C GLU A 149 -15.51 -9.88 3.84
N ALA A 150 -15.19 -9.53 2.59
CA ALA A 150 -16.14 -9.52 1.49
C ALA A 150 -16.65 -10.94 1.20
N ASP A 151 -15.78 -11.94 1.11
CA ASP A 151 -16.17 -13.33 0.88
C ASP A 151 -17.06 -13.88 2.01
N ALA A 152 -16.73 -13.54 3.26
CA ALA A 152 -17.50 -13.93 4.44
C ALA A 152 -18.93 -13.34 4.45
N HIS A 153 -19.19 -12.27 3.70
CA HIS A 153 -20.48 -11.54 3.74
C HIS A 153 -21.22 -11.51 2.39
N SER A 154 -20.54 -11.75 1.26
CA SER A 154 -21.10 -11.57 -0.08
C SER A 154 -21.05 -12.82 -0.97
N GLY A 155 -20.35 -13.88 -0.56
CA GLY A 155 -20.21 -15.08 -1.39
C GLY A 155 -19.63 -14.75 -2.78
N TRP A 156 -18.80 -13.71 -2.89
CA TRP A 156 -18.17 -13.30 -4.14
C TRP A 156 -17.07 -14.30 -4.51
N THR A 157 -17.48 -15.46 -4.99
CA THR A 157 -16.60 -16.29 -5.82
C THR A 157 -16.70 -15.74 -7.22
N ASP A 158 -15.69 -14.98 -7.67
CA ASP A 158 -15.56 -14.76 -9.11
C ASP A 158 -15.42 -16.13 -9.75
N LYS A 159 -16.46 -16.53 -10.50
CA LYS A 159 -16.60 -17.83 -11.14
C LYS A 159 -15.47 -18.12 -12.14
N ARG A 160 -14.66 -17.12 -12.49
CA ARG A 160 -13.44 -17.25 -13.32
C ARG A 160 -12.17 -17.38 -12.47
N MET A 161 -12.19 -16.92 -11.23
CA MET A 161 -11.05 -16.84 -10.31
C MET A 161 -11.06 -17.95 -9.29
N ASN A 162 -11.11 -19.20 -9.73
CA ASN A 162 -11.00 -20.35 -8.84
C ASN A 162 -9.58 -20.48 -8.21
N SER A 163 -8.94 -19.36 -7.84
CA SER A 163 -7.61 -19.26 -7.26
C SER A 163 -7.69 -18.87 -5.80
N GLN A 164 -7.10 -19.71 -4.95
CA GLN A 164 -6.95 -19.51 -3.51
C GLN A 164 -5.98 -18.37 -3.12
N TYR A 165 -5.53 -17.54 -4.07
CA TYR A 165 -4.41 -16.61 -3.90
C TYR A 165 -4.75 -15.22 -4.44
N ALA A 166 -4.52 -14.17 -3.64
CA ALA A 166 -4.68 -12.78 -4.06
C ALA A 166 -3.56 -12.34 -5.03
N MET A 167 -3.92 -11.49 -5.99
CA MET A 167 -3.09 -11.03 -7.12
C MET A 167 -3.51 -9.61 -7.54
N PHE A 168 -2.69 -8.90 -8.30
CA PHE A 168 -3.06 -7.58 -8.84
C PHE A 168 -4.25 -7.62 -9.82
N SER A 169 -4.53 -8.77 -10.43
CA SER A 169 -5.75 -8.97 -11.22
C SER A 169 -7.03 -8.76 -10.41
N HIS A 170 -7.02 -9.10 -9.11
CA HIS A 170 -8.14 -8.84 -8.20
C HIS A 170 -8.26 -7.35 -7.91
N VAL A 171 -7.14 -6.68 -7.64
CA VAL A 171 -7.10 -5.24 -7.35
C VAL A 171 -7.63 -4.44 -8.54
N CYS A 172 -7.24 -4.80 -9.76
CA CYS A 172 -7.64 -4.12 -10.99
C CYS A 172 -8.96 -4.63 -11.59
N GLY A 173 -9.62 -5.62 -10.95
CA GLY A 173 -10.87 -6.22 -11.46
C GLY A 173 -10.78 -6.80 -12.88
N CYS A 174 -9.60 -7.22 -13.36
CA CYS A 174 -9.44 -7.74 -14.73
C CYS A 174 -8.31 -8.77 -14.89
N TYR A 175 -8.46 -9.64 -15.90
CA TYR A 175 -7.47 -10.67 -16.24
C TYR A 175 -6.56 -10.24 -17.37
N LYS A 176 -5.27 -10.09 -17.06
CA LYS A 176 -4.18 -9.93 -18.02
C LYS A 176 -2.95 -10.62 -17.45
N GLU A 177 -2.15 -11.25 -18.31
CA GLU A 177 -0.99 -12.06 -17.91
C GLU A 177 -0.02 -11.26 -17.01
N GLU A 178 0.15 -9.97 -17.31
CA GLU A 178 1.01 -9.04 -16.59
C GLU A 178 0.55 -8.72 -15.16
N LEU A 179 -0.68 -9.14 -14.78
CA LEU A 179 -1.29 -8.91 -13.47
C LEU A 179 -1.31 -10.19 -12.61
N LEU A 180 -0.88 -11.34 -13.15
CA LEU A 180 -1.00 -12.67 -12.52
C LEU A 180 0.15 -13.00 -11.55
N VAL A 181 0.68 -11.99 -10.85
CA VAL A 181 1.65 -12.20 -9.77
C VAL A 181 0.92 -12.38 -8.45
N LYS A 182 1.24 -13.47 -7.73
CA LYS A 182 0.65 -13.75 -6.42
C LYS A 182 1.29 -12.88 -5.35
N PHE A 183 0.46 -12.41 -4.45
CA PHE A 183 0.89 -11.65 -3.28
C PHE A 183 1.83 -12.47 -2.39
N ASP A 184 1.62 -13.78 -2.27
CA ASP A 184 2.53 -14.67 -1.55
C ASP A 184 3.93 -14.77 -2.18
N ASP A 185 4.01 -14.78 -3.51
CA ASP A 185 5.30 -14.83 -4.20
C ASP A 185 6.10 -13.55 -3.93
N ILE A 186 5.43 -12.40 -3.96
CA ILE A 186 5.99 -11.10 -3.57
C ILE A 186 6.47 -11.11 -2.11
N ARG A 187 5.64 -11.60 -1.17
CA ARG A 187 6.02 -11.71 0.25
C ARG A 187 7.29 -12.54 0.43
N ASN A 188 7.34 -13.70 -0.22
CA ASN A 188 8.47 -14.62 -0.15
C ASN A 188 9.75 -13.97 -0.70
N ALA A 189 9.66 -13.24 -1.81
CA ALA A 189 10.78 -12.50 -2.37
C ALA A 189 11.30 -11.41 -1.42
N ILE A 190 10.41 -10.61 -0.82
CA ILE A 190 10.79 -9.57 0.16
C ILE A 190 11.47 -10.20 1.39
N LEU A 191 10.92 -11.29 1.93
CA LEU A 191 11.49 -11.99 3.08
C LEU A 191 12.87 -12.58 2.76
N LYS A 192 13.07 -13.11 1.55
CA LYS A 192 14.37 -13.64 1.09
C LYS A 192 15.42 -12.54 1.06
N ILE A 193 15.11 -11.37 0.50
CA ILE A 193 16.01 -10.21 0.45
C ILE A 193 16.36 -9.73 1.87
N ARG A 194 15.37 -9.63 2.76
CA ARG A 194 15.61 -9.23 4.17
C ARG A 194 16.53 -10.21 4.89
N LYS A 195 16.37 -11.52 4.69
CA LYS A 195 17.25 -12.55 5.28
C LYS A 195 18.69 -12.41 4.77
N GLN A 196 18.88 -12.20 3.47
CA GLN A 196 20.20 -12.00 2.87
C GLN A 196 20.89 -10.74 3.41
N ASN A 197 20.16 -9.63 3.54
CA ASN A 197 20.71 -8.38 4.10
C ASN A 197 21.06 -8.51 5.59
N LYS A 198 20.30 -9.28 6.37
CA LYS A 198 20.64 -9.58 7.78
C LYS A 198 21.91 -10.45 7.88
N SER A 199 22.09 -11.43 7.00
CA SER A 199 23.31 -12.27 7.01
C SER A 199 24.58 -11.51 6.63
N ILE A 200 24.49 -10.49 5.77
CA ILE A 200 25.66 -9.69 5.36
C ILE A 200 26.13 -8.76 6.49
N LYS A 201 25.24 -8.33 7.40
CA LYS A 201 25.61 -7.47 8.53
C LYS A 201 26.28 -8.19 9.71
N ILE A 202 26.43 -9.51 9.65
CA ILE A 202 27.05 -10.33 10.72
C ILE A 202 28.46 -10.81 10.30
N ALA A 203 28.99 -10.36 9.17
CA ALA A 203 30.34 -10.70 8.68
C ALA A 203 31.40 -9.66 9.05
#